data_AF-A0A378N0L9-F1
#
_entry.id   AF-A0A378N0L9-F1
#
_cell.length_a   1.000
_cell.length_b   1.000
_cell.length_c   1.000
_cell.angle_alpha   90.00
_cell.angle_beta   90.00
_cell.angle_gamma   90.00
#
_symmetry.space_group_name_H-M   'P 1'
#
loop_
_entity.id
_entity.type
_entity.pdbx_description
1 polymer ?
#
loop_
_entity_poly.entity_id
_entity_poly.type
_entity_poly.pdbx_seq_one_letter_code
_entity_poly.pdbx_strand_id
1 'polypeptide(L)'
;MTINTYAKFAPTVFVAKCSESHTKGEIITLTSKYGNETEVQVHNLVKQDGEHYFYSFTRCDGMDSQSFAQQKAERYQGYADNAAKRSQDWVNAANEGCDFLSLGEPIKIGHHSEKRHRNLIERNARRMDNAVAEMNKAASYESRIAYWEKNGRKN
;
A
#
# COMPACT_ATOMS: atom_id res chain seq x y z
N MET A 1 30.94 -15.06 15.44
CA MET A 1 29.54 -14.70 15.78
C MET A 1 28.65 -15.47 14.82
N THR A 2 27.94 -16.45 15.36
CA THR A 2 26.87 -17.17 14.65
C THR A 2 25.73 -16.19 14.42
N ILE A 3 25.36 -15.98 13.15
CA ILE A 3 24.29 -15.03 12.78
C ILE A 3 22.98 -15.81 12.70
N ASN A 4 22.04 -15.47 13.57
CA ASN A 4 20.69 -16.04 13.51
C ASN A 4 19.89 -15.34 12.41
N THR A 5 19.16 -16.12 11.61
CA THR A 5 18.48 -15.62 10.41
C THR A 5 17.03 -16.04 10.37
N TYR A 6 16.24 -15.43 9.49
CA TYR A 6 14.85 -15.85 9.26
C TYR A 6 14.80 -17.02 8.29
N ALA A 7 14.04 -18.06 8.62
CA ALA A 7 13.69 -19.13 7.69
C ALA A 7 12.16 -19.18 7.48
N LYS A 8 11.75 -19.35 6.23
CA LYS A 8 10.32 -19.45 5.88
C LYS A 8 9.81 -20.85 6.26
N PHE A 9 8.74 -20.89 7.04
CA PHE A 9 8.08 -22.13 7.45
C PHE A 9 6.81 -22.40 6.62
N ALA A 10 5.98 -21.38 6.44
CA ALA A 10 4.74 -21.43 5.64
C ALA A 10 4.51 -20.07 4.95
N PRO A 11 3.46 -19.90 4.12
CA PRO A 11 3.05 -18.57 3.65
C PRO A 11 2.89 -17.63 4.84
N THR A 12 3.52 -16.45 4.80
CA THR A 12 3.53 -15.43 5.87
C THR A 12 4.12 -15.84 7.23
N VAL A 13 4.54 -17.09 7.43
CA VAL A 13 5.08 -17.58 8.71
C VAL A 13 6.58 -17.81 8.59
N PHE A 14 7.33 -17.17 9.48
CA PHE A 14 8.78 -17.30 9.61
C PHE A 14 9.15 -17.83 10.98
N VAL A 15 10.28 -18.54 11.03
CA VAL A 15 10.90 -19.07 12.23
C VAL A 15 12.35 -18.56 12.32
N ALA A 16 12.85 -18.43 13.54
CA ALA A 16 14.25 -18.13 13.80
C ALA A 16 15.09 -19.36 13.46
N LYS A 17 16.05 -19.23 12.54
CA LYS A 17 17.05 -20.25 12.23
C LYS A 17 18.33 -19.91 13.00
N CYS A 18 18.66 -20.76 13.95
CA CYS A 18 19.80 -20.59 14.85
C CYS A 18 20.78 -21.77 14.70
N SER A 19 22.07 -21.50 14.80
CA SER A 19 23.11 -22.56 14.86
C SER A 19 23.32 -23.09 16.29
N GLU A 20 22.89 -22.33 17.29
CA GLU A 20 22.98 -22.68 18.71
C GLU A 20 21.58 -22.95 19.28
N SER A 21 21.53 -23.74 20.34
CA SER A 21 20.30 -24.02 21.06
C SER A 21 19.95 -22.85 21.97
N HIS A 22 18.68 -22.44 21.97
CA HIS A 22 18.17 -21.34 22.79
C HIS A 22 17.05 -21.80 23.70
N THR A 23 16.89 -21.10 24.82
CA THR A 23 15.83 -21.38 25.80
C THR A 23 14.60 -20.52 25.55
N LYS A 24 13.42 -21.02 25.95
CA LYS A 24 12.17 -20.26 25.85
C LYS A 24 12.27 -18.99 26.70
N GLY A 25 11.97 -17.85 26.08
CA GLY A 25 12.03 -16.52 26.70
C GLY A 25 13.33 -15.76 26.43
N GLU A 26 14.34 -16.41 25.85
CA GLU A 26 15.61 -15.80 25.50
C GLU A 26 15.44 -14.76 24.38
N ILE A 27 16.13 -13.63 24.50
CA ILE A 27 16.14 -12.57 23.49
C ILE A 27 17.36 -12.78 22.60
N ILE A 28 17.11 -12.95 21.30
CA ILE A 28 18.15 -13.11 20.29
C ILE A 28 18.00 -12.06 19.19
N THR A 29 19.08 -11.75 18.50
CA THR A 29 19.06 -10.87 17.34
C THR A 29 18.91 -11.70 16.07
N LEU A 30 17.87 -11.42 15.27
CA LEU A 30 17.71 -11.98 13.92
C LEU A 30 18.12 -10.97 12.86
N THR A 31 18.96 -11.39 11.93
CA THR A 31 19.37 -10.60 10.77
C THR A 31 18.57 -11.03 9.54
N SER A 32 17.93 -10.06 8.89
CA SER A 32 17.25 -10.26 7.61
C SER A 32 18.24 -10.42 6.46
N LYS A 33 17.80 -10.95 5.31
CA LYS A 33 18.64 -11.03 4.09
C LYS A 33 19.16 -9.66 3.59
N TYR A 34 18.61 -8.57 4.09
CA TYR A 34 18.98 -7.19 3.75
C TYR A 34 19.86 -6.53 4.82
N GLY A 35 20.27 -7.25 5.87
CA GLY A 35 21.11 -6.73 6.94
C GLY A 35 20.37 -6.03 8.08
N ASN A 36 19.04 -5.88 8.01
CA ASN A 36 18.27 -5.34 9.14
C ASN A 36 18.27 -6.32 10.31
N GLU A 37 18.65 -5.84 11.49
CA GLU A 37 18.63 -6.59 12.74
C GLU A 37 17.33 -6.34 13.50
N THR A 38 16.84 -7.36 14.20
CA THR A 38 15.67 -7.23 15.07
C THR A 38 15.85 -8.14 16.28
N GLU A 39 15.63 -7.58 17.47
CA GLU A 39 15.52 -8.35 18.70
C GLU A 39 14.20 -9.13 18.73
N VAL A 40 14.29 -10.42 18.99
CA VAL A 40 13.13 -11.30 19.09
C VAL A 40 13.22 -12.16 20.33
N GLN A 41 12.08 -12.41 20.95
CA GLN A 41 11.95 -13.37 22.03
C GLN A 41 11.65 -14.75 21.46
N VAL A 42 12.47 -15.74 21.80
CA VAL A 42 12.34 -17.14 21.39
C VAL A 42 11.25 -17.84 22.20
N HIS A 43 10.42 -18.64 21.55
CA HIS A 43 9.38 -19.46 22.19
C HIS A 43 9.67 -20.95 22.05
N ASN A 44 8.86 -21.66 21.25
CA ASN A 44 8.94 -23.11 21.11
C ASN A 44 9.91 -23.51 19.99
N LEU A 45 10.66 -24.60 20.19
CA LEU A 45 11.38 -25.28 19.11
C LEU A 45 10.35 -25.92 18.17
N VAL A 46 10.40 -25.53 16.90
CA VAL A 46 9.49 -25.99 15.83
C VAL A 46 10.04 -27.22 15.14
N LYS A 47 11.33 -27.21 14.83
CA LYS A 47 12.05 -28.35 14.24
C LYS A 47 13.55 -28.24 14.47
N GLN A 48 14.23 -29.36 14.32
CA GLN A 48 15.68 -29.44 14.21
C GLN A 48 16.02 -30.09 12.86
N ASP A 49 16.95 -29.50 12.13
CA ASP A 49 17.36 -29.98 10.80
C ASP A 49 18.88 -29.83 10.67
N GLY A 50 19.59 -30.97 10.75
CA GLY A 50 21.04 -31.00 10.87
C GLY A 50 21.54 -30.23 12.10
N GLU A 51 22.46 -29.30 11.87
CA GLU A 51 23.06 -28.43 12.89
C GLU A 51 22.23 -27.17 13.20
N HIS A 52 21.01 -27.05 12.66
CA HIS A 52 20.18 -25.86 12.83
C HIS A 52 18.93 -26.13 13.66
N TYR A 53 18.64 -25.19 14.56
CA TYR A 53 17.46 -25.16 15.39
C TYR A 53 16.50 -24.09 14.87
N PHE A 54 15.21 -24.44 14.80
CA PHE A 54 14.18 -23.55 14.29
C PHE A 54 13.18 -23.21 15.38
N TYR A 55 13.07 -21.95 15.75
CA TYR A 55 12.18 -21.52 16.83
C TYR A 55 11.07 -20.59 16.34
N SER A 56 9.89 -20.73 16.95
CA SER A 56 8.87 -19.66 16.92
C SER A 56 9.36 -18.47 17.75
N PHE A 57 8.99 -17.25 17.37
CA PHE A 57 9.45 -16.04 18.06
C PHE A 57 8.39 -14.93 18.02
N THR A 58 8.55 -13.94 18.89
CA THR A 58 7.83 -12.66 18.85
C THR A 58 8.85 -11.53 18.72
N ARG A 59 8.57 -10.52 17.90
CA ARG A 59 9.45 -9.35 17.79
C ARG A 59 9.33 -8.50 19.06
N CYS A 60 10.46 -8.00 19.57
CA CYS A 60 10.49 -7.15 20.76
C CYS A 60 10.29 -5.66 20.43
N ASP A 61 10.20 -5.29 19.15
CA ASP A 61 10.08 -3.91 18.67
C ASP A 61 8.68 -3.30 18.84
N GLY A 62 7.76 -4.00 19.51
CA GLY A 62 6.39 -3.56 19.75
C GLY A 62 5.49 -3.62 18.50
N MET A 63 5.96 -4.18 17.39
CA MET A 63 5.15 -4.36 16.18
C MET A 63 4.28 -5.61 16.31
N ASP A 64 3.10 -5.42 16.91
CA ASP A 64 2.04 -6.42 16.95
C ASP A 64 1.18 -6.41 15.67
N SER A 65 0.22 -7.35 15.58
CA SER A 65 -0.70 -7.42 14.44
C SER A 65 -1.59 -6.19 14.30
N GLN A 66 -1.92 -5.52 15.41
CA GLN A 66 -2.81 -4.36 15.45
C GLN A 66 -2.09 -3.10 14.92
N SER A 67 -0.93 -2.79 15.44
CA SER A 67 -0.06 -1.70 14.97
C SER A 67 0.34 -1.88 13.51
N PHE A 68 0.61 -3.12 13.07
CA PHE A 68 0.85 -3.41 11.66
C PHE A 68 -0.36 -3.12 10.78
N ALA A 69 -1.56 -3.56 11.22
CA ALA A 69 -2.79 -3.30 10.48
C ALA A 69 -3.11 -1.79 10.41
N GLN A 70 -2.88 -1.06 11.50
CA GLN A 70 -3.05 0.39 11.55
C GLN A 70 -2.08 1.11 10.59
N GLN A 71 -0.78 0.78 10.62
CA GLN A 71 0.20 1.36 9.69
C GLN A 71 -0.16 1.08 8.22
N LYS A 72 -0.73 -0.10 7.93
CA LYS A 72 -1.24 -0.40 6.58
C LYS A 72 -2.42 0.47 6.21
N ALA A 73 -3.40 0.63 7.10
CA ALA A 73 -4.57 1.48 6.88
C ALA A 73 -4.14 2.94 6.61
N GLU A 74 -3.28 3.51 7.45
CA GLU A 74 -2.75 4.87 7.30
C GLU A 74 -2.02 5.06 5.95
N ARG A 75 -1.19 4.09 5.55
CA ARG A 75 -0.52 4.14 4.25
C ARG A 75 -1.50 4.14 3.09
N TYR A 76 -2.56 3.33 3.15
CA TYR A 76 -3.59 3.32 2.11
C TYR A 76 -4.44 4.58 2.14
N GLN A 77 -4.68 5.20 3.30
CA GLN A 77 -5.34 6.49 3.43
C GLN A 77 -4.57 7.56 2.64
N GLY A 78 -3.25 7.65 2.85
CA GLY A 78 -2.43 8.57 2.06
C GLY A 78 -2.49 8.32 0.54
N TYR A 79 -2.70 7.07 0.10
CA TYR A 79 -2.90 6.76 -1.33
C TYR A 79 -4.28 7.16 -1.84
N ALA A 80 -5.33 6.96 -1.03
CA ALA A 80 -6.68 7.39 -1.33
C ALA A 80 -6.72 8.93 -1.47
N ASP A 81 -6.16 9.65 -0.51
CA ASP A 81 -6.13 11.12 -0.48
C ASP A 81 -5.41 11.68 -1.71
N ASN A 82 -4.25 11.10 -2.05
CA ASN A 82 -3.50 11.51 -3.23
C ASN A 82 -4.26 11.22 -4.54
N ALA A 83 -5.00 10.12 -4.62
CA ALA A 83 -5.83 9.80 -5.79
C ALA A 83 -7.04 10.74 -5.89
N ALA A 84 -7.71 11.02 -4.77
CA ALA A 84 -8.80 12.00 -4.71
C ALA A 84 -8.33 13.39 -5.13
N LYS A 85 -7.16 13.83 -4.66
CA LYS A 85 -6.55 15.09 -5.08
C LYS A 85 -6.30 15.14 -6.58
N ARG A 86 -5.66 14.12 -7.17
CA ARG A 86 -5.43 14.05 -8.62
C ARG A 86 -6.74 14.04 -9.41
N SER A 87 -7.77 13.35 -8.92
CA SER A 87 -9.10 13.37 -9.52
C SER A 87 -9.65 14.79 -9.58
N GLN A 88 -9.58 15.52 -8.47
CA GLN A 88 -10.04 16.92 -8.41
C GLN A 88 -9.23 17.83 -9.32
N ASP A 89 -7.90 17.64 -9.39
CA ASP A 89 -7.03 18.40 -10.30
C ASP A 89 -7.44 18.18 -11.77
N TRP A 90 -7.80 16.95 -12.15
CA TRP A 90 -8.31 16.65 -13.49
C TRP A 90 -9.67 17.30 -13.77
N VAL A 91 -10.59 17.29 -12.81
CA VAL A 91 -11.89 18.00 -12.93
C VAL A 91 -11.66 19.50 -13.12
N ASN A 92 -10.78 20.09 -12.30
CA ASN A 92 -10.43 21.51 -12.41
C ASN A 92 -9.83 21.83 -13.79
N ALA A 93 -8.94 20.97 -14.30
CA ALA A 93 -8.37 21.12 -15.63
C ALA A 93 -9.40 20.91 -16.75
N ALA A 94 -10.40 20.05 -16.56
CA ALA A 94 -11.49 19.83 -17.53
C ALA A 94 -12.41 21.05 -17.68
N ASN A 95 -12.37 22.00 -16.74
CA ASN A 95 -13.07 23.29 -16.85
C ASN A 95 -12.36 24.30 -17.78
N GLU A 96 -11.28 23.93 -18.47
CA GLU A 96 -10.65 24.78 -19.46
C GLU A 96 -11.69 25.24 -20.51
N GLY A 97 -11.78 26.56 -20.75
CA GLY A 97 -12.70 27.11 -21.73
C GLY A 97 -14.17 27.05 -21.33
N CYS A 98 -14.48 26.88 -20.04
CA CYS A 98 -15.85 26.91 -19.50
C CYS A 98 -16.63 28.15 -19.96
N ASP A 99 -16.04 29.35 -19.89
CA ASP A 99 -16.68 30.60 -20.33
C ASP A 99 -17.07 30.60 -21.80
N PHE A 100 -16.29 29.92 -22.65
CA PHE A 100 -16.61 29.79 -24.07
C PHE A 100 -17.69 28.74 -24.33
N LEU A 101 -17.62 27.59 -23.63
CA LEU A 101 -18.57 26.49 -23.79
C LEU A 101 -19.94 26.80 -23.18
N SER A 102 -19.99 27.61 -22.12
CA SER A 102 -21.24 28.02 -21.45
C SER A 102 -22.15 28.88 -22.33
N LEU A 103 -21.58 29.56 -23.34
CA LEU A 103 -22.34 30.28 -24.37
C LEU A 103 -23.22 29.33 -25.21
N GLY A 104 -22.94 28.03 -25.21
CA GLY A 104 -23.74 27.02 -25.91
C GLY A 104 -23.67 27.12 -27.43
N GLU A 105 -22.64 27.78 -27.98
CA GLU A 105 -22.49 27.89 -29.43
C GLU A 105 -22.32 26.50 -30.07
N PRO A 106 -23.04 26.17 -31.15
CA PRO A 106 -22.81 24.92 -31.86
C PRO A 106 -21.45 24.92 -32.58
N ILE A 107 -20.93 23.72 -32.85
CA ILE A 107 -19.75 23.55 -33.71
C ILE A 107 -20.11 23.94 -35.14
N LYS A 108 -19.51 25.03 -35.64
CA LYS A 108 -19.69 25.54 -37.00
C LYS A 108 -18.86 24.72 -37.98
N ILE A 109 -19.47 23.75 -38.65
CA ILE A 109 -18.80 22.85 -39.60
C ILE A 109 -18.24 23.65 -40.80
N GLY A 110 -16.99 23.38 -41.19
CA GLY A 110 -16.29 24.07 -42.28
C GLY A 110 -15.71 25.44 -41.91
N HIS A 111 -15.96 25.92 -40.68
CA HIS A 111 -15.41 27.19 -40.21
C HIS A 111 -13.98 27.00 -39.67
N HIS A 112 -13.14 28.03 -39.79
CA HIS A 112 -11.74 27.97 -39.34
C HIS A 112 -11.58 27.67 -37.83
N SER A 113 -12.61 27.96 -37.03
CA SER A 113 -12.65 27.68 -35.58
C SER A 113 -13.08 26.25 -35.23
N GLU A 114 -13.59 25.46 -36.17
CA GLU A 114 -14.15 24.12 -35.93
C GLU A 114 -13.15 23.22 -35.18
N LYS A 115 -11.94 23.12 -35.72
CA LYS A 115 -10.88 22.25 -35.17
C LYS A 115 -10.57 22.59 -33.72
N ARG A 116 -10.48 23.89 -33.39
CA ARG A 116 -10.23 24.35 -32.02
C ARG A 116 -11.37 23.95 -31.08
N HIS A 117 -12.62 24.09 -31.51
CA HIS A 117 -13.79 23.73 -30.70
C HIS A 117 -13.80 22.22 -30.40
N ARG A 118 -13.65 21.37 -31.43
CA ARG A 118 -13.59 19.91 -31.25
C ARG A 118 -12.47 19.49 -30.31
N ASN A 119 -11.27 20.03 -30.51
CA ASN A 119 -10.11 19.72 -29.69
C ASN A 119 -10.29 20.12 -28.22
N LEU A 120 -11.01 21.21 -27.94
CA LEU A 120 -11.30 21.64 -26.57
C LEU A 120 -12.23 20.62 -25.87
N ILE A 121 -13.33 20.24 -26.53
CA ILE A 121 -14.28 19.26 -26.01
C ILE A 121 -13.59 17.91 -25.79
N GLU A 122 -12.85 17.42 -26.78
CA GLU A 122 -12.14 16.14 -26.69
C GLU A 122 -11.10 16.14 -25.56
N ARG A 123 -10.35 17.24 -25.39
CA ARG A 123 -9.38 17.38 -24.30
C ARG A 123 -10.07 17.38 -22.94
N ASN A 124 -11.17 18.11 -22.77
CA ASN A 124 -11.91 18.15 -21.52
C ASN A 124 -12.56 16.79 -21.20
N ALA A 125 -13.10 16.10 -22.20
CA ALA A 125 -13.63 14.75 -22.05
C ALA A 125 -12.54 13.76 -21.56
N ARG A 126 -11.36 13.74 -22.19
CA ARG A 126 -10.23 12.91 -21.74
C ARG A 126 -9.79 13.21 -20.31
N ARG A 127 -9.82 14.49 -19.90
CA ARG A 127 -9.51 14.88 -18.52
C ARG A 127 -10.56 14.35 -17.55
N MET A 128 -11.84 14.38 -17.91
CA MET A 128 -12.91 13.78 -17.12
C MET A 128 -12.76 12.27 -17.00
N ASP A 129 -12.38 11.57 -18.08
CA ASP A 129 -12.07 10.14 -18.03
C ASP A 129 -10.94 9.84 -17.03
N ASN A 130 -9.88 10.65 -17.04
CA ASN A 130 -8.79 10.55 -16.07
C ASN A 130 -9.24 10.82 -14.63
N ALA A 131 -10.12 11.82 -14.42
CA ALA A 131 -10.68 12.10 -13.11
C ALA A 131 -11.44 10.89 -12.55
N VAL A 132 -12.33 10.30 -13.35
CA VAL A 132 -13.09 9.10 -12.96
C VAL A 132 -12.15 7.92 -12.67
N ALA A 133 -11.10 7.73 -13.48
CA ALA A 133 -10.12 6.69 -13.23
C ALA A 133 -9.39 6.87 -11.88
N GLU A 134 -9.01 8.09 -11.51
CA GLU A 134 -8.40 8.39 -10.21
C GLU A 134 -9.40 8.26 -9.05
N MET A 135 -10.66 8.66 -9.25
CA MET A 135 -11.74 8.45 -8.27
C MET A 135 -11.95 6.96 -7.98
N ASN A 136 -11.97 6.11 -9.02
CA ASN A 136 -12.07 4.66 -8.85
C ASN A 136 -10.87 4.07 -8.09
N LYS A 137 -9.66 4.62 -8.30
CA LYS A 137 -8.48 4.22 -7.50
C LYS A 137 -8.65 4.60 -6.03
N ALA A 138 -9.16 5.80 -5.73
CA ALA A 138 -9.43 6.23 -4.35
C ALA A 138 -10.42 5.27 -3.66
N ALA A 139 -11.56 4.97 -4.30
CA ALA A 139 -12.54 4.01 -3.79
C ALA A 139 -11.94 2.60 -3.60
N SER A 140 -11.06 2.17 -4.49
CA SER A 140 -10.33 0.91 -4.32
C SER A 140 -9.45 0.91 -3.07
N TYR A 141 -8.77 2.02 -2.78
CA TYR A 141 -7.98 2.15 -1.54
C TYR A 141 -8.86 2.18 -0.30
N GLU A 142 -10.00 2.87 -0.31
CA GLU A 142 -10.97 2.88 0.80
C GLU A 142 -11.41 1.46 1.19
N SER A 143 -11.70 0.60 0.20
CA SER A 143 -12.06 -0.81 0.46
C SER A 143 -10.93 -1.58 1.19
N ARG A 144 -9.67 -1.27 0.89
CA ARG A 144 -8.49 -1.88 1.54
C ARG A 144 -8.27 -1.31 2.93
N ILE A 145 -8.50 -0.02 3.14
CA ILE A 145 -8.44 0.63 4.45
C ILE A 145 -9.43 -0.06 5.39
N ALA A 146 -10.69 -0.19 4.97
CA ALA A 146 -11.73 -0.87 5.75
C ALA A 146 -11.36 -2.31 6.12
N TYR A 147 -10.72 -3.05 5.20
CA TYR A 147 -10.21 -4.39 5.47
C TYR A 147 -9.13 -4.40 6.57
N TRP A 148 -8.16 -3.49 6.50
CA TRP A 148 -7.08 -3.42 7.48
C TRP A 148 -7.54 -2.91 8.84
N GLU A 149 -8.43 -1.92 8.88
CA GLU A 149 -9.07 -1.49 10.13
C GLU A 149 -9.84 -2.63 10.80
N LYS A 150 -10.58 -3.42 10.02
CA LYS A 150 -11.29 -4.58 10.54
C LYS A 150 -10.33 -5.61 11.13
N ASN A 151 -9.18 -5.82 10.51
CA ASN A 151 -8.18 -6.75 11.02
C ASN A 151 -7.45 -6.21 12.26
N GLY A 152 -7.20 -4.91 12.36
CA GLY A 152 -6.62 -4.29 13.56
C GLY A 152 -7.55 -4.37 14.78
N ARG A 153 -8.86 -4.50 14.55
CA ARG A 153 -9.88 -4.67 15.61
C ARG A 153 -10.11 -6.12 16.06
N LYS A 154 -9.48 -7.12 15.41
CA LYS A 154 -9.66 -8.53 15.80
C LYS A 154 -8.69 -8.87 16.94
N ASN A 155 -9.26 -9.36 18.04
CA ASN A 155 -8.55 -9.97 19.17
C ASN A 155 -8.16 -11.41 18.85
#